data_AF-A0A7X7Q4V9-F1
#
_entry.id   AF-A0A7X7Q4V9-F1
#
_cell.length_a   1.000
_cell.length_b   1.000
_cell.length_c   1.000
_cell.angle_alpha   90.00
_cell.angle_beta   90.00
_cell.angle_gamma   90.00
#
_symmetry.space_group_name_H-M   'P 1'
#
loop_
_entity.id
_entity.type
_entity.pdbx_description
1 polymer ?
#
loop_
_entity_poly.entity_id
_entity_poly.type
_entity_poly.pdbx_seq_one_letter_code
_entity_poly.pdbx_strand_id
1 'polypeptide(L)' 'MQLYDDLLRRFTDMSRELLGGNLVGVYLHGSYAMGCFNPEKSDLDLLIVVKNEIPDDVKRKYADYMLEEIRNNK' A
#
# COMPACT_ATOMS: atom_id res chain seq x y z
N MET A 1 -9.43 13.74 2.68
CA MET A 1 -9.93 12.43 3.15
C MET A 1 -10.15 11.48 1.97
N GLN A 2 -11.05 11.82 1.02
CA GLN A 2 -11.38 10.97 -0.13
C GLN A 2 -10.16 10.53 -0.99
N LEU A 3 -9.19 11.43 -1.20
CA LEU A 3 -7.96 11.12 -1.95
C LEU A 3 -7.14 9.96 -1.35
N TYR A 4 -6.95 9.95 -0.02
CA TYR A 4 -6.16 8.91 0.65
C TYR A 4 -6.91 7.60 0.69
N ASP A 5 -8.24 7.64 0.88
CA ASP A 5 -9.07 6.45 0.85
C ASP A 5 -9.03 5.78 -0.53
N ASP A 6 -9.04 6.55 -1.62
CA ASP A 6 -8.92 6.03 -2.98
C ASP A 6 -7.53 5.43 -3.24
N LEU A 7 -6.46 6.08 -2.77
CA LEU A 7 -5.10 5.55 -2.85
C LEU A 7 -4.98 4.22 -2.09
N LEU A 8 -5.48 4.17 -0.86
CA LEU A 8 -5.47 2.96 -0.03
C LEU A 8 -6.28 1.83 -0.67
N ARG A 9 -7.41 2.13 -1.31
CA ARG A 9 -8.21 1.16 -2.07
C ARG A 9 -7.44 0.61 -3.25
N ARG A 10 -6.88 1.47 -4.11
CA ARG A 10 -6.08 1.04 -5.27
C ARG A 10 -4.90 0.16 -4.85
N PHE A 11 -4.17 0.56 -3.82
CA PHE A 11 -3.07 -0.24 -3.29
C PHE A 11 -3.52 -1.60 -2.75
N THR A 12 -4.66 -1.63 -2.07
CA THR A 12 -5.23 -2.88 -1.54
C THR A 12 -5.67 -3.81 -2.68
N ASP A 13 -6.29 -3.27 -3.72
CA ASP A 13 -6.75 -4.05 -4.87
C ASP A 13 -5.57 -4.59 -5.70
N MET A 14 -4.57 -3.75 -5.97
CA MET A 14 -3.31 -4.20 -6.57
C MET A 14 -2.66 -5.32 -5.74
N SER A 15 -2.65 -5.18 -4.41
CA SER A 15 -2.08 -6.21 -3.53
C SER A 15 -2.83 -7.53 -3.60
N ARG A 16 -4.17 -7.49 -3.71
CA ARG A 16 -4.98 -8.69 -3.92
C ARG A 16 -4.69 -9.34 -5.26
N GLU A 17 -4.50 -8.55 -6.31
CA GLU A 17 -4.18 -9.06 -7.65
C GLU A 17 -2.79 -9.70 -7.72
N LEU A 18 -1.76 -9.04 -7.18
CA LEU A 18 -0.38 -9.53 -7.25
C LEU A 18 -0.10 -10.71 -6.32
N LEU A 19 -0.66 -10.71 -5.10
CA LEU A 19 -0.37 -11.73 -4.09
C LEU A 19 -1.43 -12.84 -4.05
N GLY A 20 -2.63 -12.60 -4.57
CA GLY A 20 -3.71 -13.58 -4.64
C GLY A 20 -3.93 -14.32 -3.31
N GLY A 21 -3.95 -15.65 -3.37
CA GLY A 21 -4.14 -16.51 -2.18
C GLY A 21 -3.01 -16.45 -1.15
N ASN A 22 -1.87 -15.84 -1.48
CA ASN A 22 -0.76 -15.62 -0.55
C ASN A 22 -0.97 -14.42 0.38
N LEU A 23 -1.88 -13.48 0.03
CA LEU A 23 -2.22 -12.34 0.88
C LEU A 23 -3.03 -12.79 2.09
N VAL A 24 -2.60 -12.37 3.29
CA VAL A 24 -3.37 -12.50 4.54
C VAL A 24 -4.14 -11.22 4.81
N GLY A 25 -3.48 -10.07 4.69
CA GLY A 25 -4.11 -8.77 4.94
C GLY A 25 -3.19 -7.59 4.67
N VAL A 26 -3.82 -6.44 4.46
CA VAL A 26 -3.18 -5.12 4.36
C VAL A 26 -3.68 -4.30 5.54
N TYR A 27 -2.76 -3.74 6.32
CA TYR A 27 -3.05 -3.00 7.54
C TYR A 27 -2.48 -1.60 7.45
N LEU A 28 -3.35 -0.62 7.68
CA LEU A 28 -2.94 0.77 7.86
C LEU A 28 -2.33 0.94 9.25
N HIS A 29 -1.16 1.55 9.30
CA HIS A 29 -0.47 1.88 10.54
C HIS A 29 -0.18 3.39 10.58
N GLY A 30 0.56 3.81 11.61
CA GLY A 30 1.16 5.14 11.67
C GLY A 30 0.16 6.24 11.97
N SER A 31 0.55 7.46 11.64
CA SER A 31 -0.15 8.68 12.05
C SER A 31 -1.60 8.75 11.53
N TYR A 32 -1.88 8.17 10.36
CA TYR A 32 -3.25 8.10 9.81
C TYR A 32 -4.15 7.17 10.62
N ALA A 33 -3.66 6.00 11.03
CA ALA A 33 -4.41 5.10 11.90
C ALA A 33 -4.60 5.68 13.32
N MET A 34 -3.65 6.48 13.80
CA MET A 34 -3.66 7.07 15.14
C MET A 34 -4.42 8.41 15.25
N GLY A 35 -4.91 8.95 14.13
CA GLY A 35 -5.66 10.21 14.10
C GLY A 35 -4.80 11.48 14.27
N CYS A 36 -3.48 11.37 14.08
CA CYS A 36 -2.53 12.49 14.18
C CYS A 36 -1.82 12.80 12.84
N PHE A 37 -2.42 12.40 11.73
CA PHE A 37 -1.88 12.59 10.39
C PHE A 37 -1.84 14.07 9.97
N ASN A 38 -0.70 14.48 9.42
CA ASN A 38 -0.50 15.80 8.83
C ASN A 38 -0.29 15.66 7.30
N PRO A 39 -1.24 16.11 6.47
CA PRO A 39 -1.14 16.02 5.00
C PRO A 39 0.13 16.61 4.38
N GLU A 40 0.78 17.58 5.03
CA GLU A 40 1.98 18.24 4.50
C GLU A 40 3.29 17.58 4.93
N LYS A 41 3.25 16.70 5.94
CA LYS A 41 4.47 16.17 6.60
C LYS A 41 4.47 14.67 6.83
N SER A 42 3.29 14.07 6.94
CA SER A 42 3.13 12.65 7.24
C SER A 42 3.09 11.83 5.96
N ASP A 43 3.69 10.65 6.04
CA ASP A 43 3.54 9.55 5.10
C ASP A 43 2.37 8.63 5.49
N LEU A 44 2.08 7.67 4.60
CA LEU A 44 1.13 6.59 4.84
C LEU A 44 1.90 5.29 5.08
N ASP A 45 1.78 4.76 6.29
CA ASP A 45 2.39 3.50 6.67
C ASP A 45 1.44 2.33 6.41
N LEU A 46 1.90 1.36 5.62
CA LEU A 46 1.16 0.13 5.31
C LEU A 46 1.99 -1.10 5.66
N LEU A 47 1.35 -2.07 6.31
CA LEU A 47 1.90 -3.39 6.58
C LEU A 47 1.16 -4.43 5.75
N ILE A 48 1.89 -5.22 4.97
CA ILE A 48 1.34 -6.34 4.19
C ILE A 48 1.78 -7.64 4.82
N VAL A 49 0.81 -8.50 5.17
CA VAL A 49 1.07 -9.82 5.73
C VAL A 49 0.77 -10.88 4.67
N VAL A 50 1.73 -11.80 4.47
CA VAL A 50 1.65 -12.89 3.50
C VAL A 50 1.87 -14.25 4.17
N LYS A 51 1.34 -15.32 3.57
CA LYS A 51 1.44 -16.69 4.11
C LYS A 51 2.82 -17.30 3.85
N ASN A 52 3.38 -17.05 2.67
CA ASN A 52 4.64 -17.60 2.19
C ASN A 52 5.53 -16.48 1.64
N GLU A 53 6.82 -16.81 1.47
CA GLU A 53 7.80 -15.90 0.89
C GLU A 53 7.37 -15.35 -0.46
N ILE A 54 7.67 -14.07 -0.70
CA ILE A 54 7.35 -13.37 -1.94
C ILE A 54 8.53 -13.53 -2.91
N PRO A 55 8.32 -14.01 -4.14
CA PRO A 55 9.33 -14.02 -5.19
C PRO A 55 9.87 -12.61 -5.51
N ASP A 56 11.14 -12.50 -5.87
CA ASP A 56 11.79 -11.20 -6.11
C ASP A 56 11.18 -10.43 -7.29
N ASP A 57 10.64 -11.11 -8.29
CA ASP A 57 9.93 -10.45 -9.40
C ASP A 57 8.63 -9.78 -8.93
N VAL A 58 7.92 -10.40 -7.97
CA VAL A 58 6.72 -9.82 -7.37
C VAL A 58 7.10 -8.64 -6.48
N LYS A 59 8.17 -8.75 -5.68
CA LYS A 59 8.70 -7.60 -4.90
C LYS A 59 9.05 -6.43 -5.82
N ARG A 60 9.62 -6.70 -6.99
CA ARG A 60 9.94 -5.67 -7.97
C ARG A 60 8.68 -5.02 -8.55
N LYS A 61 7.66 -5.81 -8.92
CA LYS A 61 6.36 -5.28 -9.38
C LYS A 61 5.71 -4.35 -8.35
N TYR A 62 5.83 -4.68 -7.06
CA TYR A 62 5.39 -3.81 -5.98
C TYR A 62 6.11 -2.45 -6.00
N ALA A 63 7.43 -2.46 -6.10
CA ALA A 63 8.22 -1.23 -6.16
C ALA A 63 7.88 -0.39 -7.40
N ASP A 64 7.76 -1.03 -8.56
CA ASP A 64 7.41 -0.36 -9.82
C ASP A 64 6.02 0.29 -9.73
N TYR A 65 5.01 -0.44 -9.22
CA TYR A 65 3.66 0.10 -9.03
C TYR A 65 3.63 1.30 -8.07
N MET A 66 4.34 1.23 -6.93
CA MET A 66 4.40 2.35 -6.00
C MET A 66 5.03 3.60 -6.62
N LEU A 67 6.08 3.41 -7.42
CA LEU A 67 6.73 4.52 -8.14
C LEU A 67 5.80 5.16 -9.17
N GLU A 68 4.99 4.36 -9.86
CA GLU A 68 3.98 4.86 -10.81
C GLU A 68 2.86 5.61 -10.11
N GLU A 69 2.30 5.09 -9.01
CA GLU A 69 1.27 5.80 -8.24
C GLU A 69 1.80 7.13 -7.70
N ILE A 70 3.03 7.19 -7.17
CA ILE A 70 3.63 8.44 -6.70
C ILE A 70 3.79 9.46 -7.84
N ARG A 71 4.12 9.01 -9.05
CA ARG A 71 4.25 9.89 -10.22
C ARG A 71 2.91 10.43 -10.69
N ASN A 72 1.87 9.61 -10.67
CA ASN A 72 0.54 9.97 -11.17
C ASN A 72 -0.27 10.84 -10.20
N ASN A 73 0.09 10.87 -8.91
CA ASN A 73 -0.58 11.65 -7.87
C ASN A 73 0.24 12.87 -7.41
N LYS A 74 1.27 13.28 -8.17
CA LYS A 74 1.94 14.58 -8.03
C LYS A 74 1.26 15.64 -8.87
#